data_AF-A0A931DNY5-F1
#
_entry.id   AF-A0A931DNY5-F1
#
_cell.length_a   1.000
_cell.length_b   1.000
_cell.length_c   1.000
_cell.angle_alpha   90.00
_cell.angle_beta   90.00
_cell.angle_gamma   90.00
#
_symmetry.space_group_name_H-M   'P 1'
#
loop_
_entity.id
_entity.type
_entity.pdbx_description
1 polymer ?
#
loop_
_entity_poly.entity_id
_entity_poly.type
_entity_poly.pdbx_seq_one_letter_code
_entity_poly.pdbx_strand_id
1 'polypeptide(L)'
;MAEERTSGAERAGSIGFAGVMGALAGAALAGHRGARAAGVGAVVGGVALGASEAVARARQRPGEIPALWQRIAVSGALAAPAGWLAGRFAGPVAVGTAAGAVAGALGLRPHKVALGPAVGAAVGGAARVRPVPAAMVASGAVVTFRVLSALLFRDAQISLLAEEVPAERLPFVVPLEARSAYVGTRYVRDLATILGGTYTPAAPDVGIVGSLDELAGPEFDPAGVHPLVREFYEHTARFTLDIVPEWRLWVRPGYLLYRTLLARPLGQASVPMNQREAQRGVYGRIDTIVPDRDDVATVRGWIRSFADNDEPIYVGIYTTYRHGDRGYVSVGFPLPHASFTATLAPMARPGGGLVLTSHSKLDHPGHYLTYIDPDTRDLTSLGVHGFEERLDVHVENGELRADHAFSVFGLPFLVLRYRMTRKS
;
A
#
# COMPACT_ATOMS: atom_id res chain seq x y z
N MET A 1 -1.33 -36.72 0.65
CA MET A 1 -2.48 -37.24 1.43
C MET A 1 -2.96 -36.30 2.54
N ALA A 2 -2.10 -35.74 3.40
CA ALA A 2 -2.53 -34.78 4.43
C ALA A 2 -3.01 -33.44 3.82
N GLU A 3 -2.24 -32.90 2.88
CA GLU A 3 -2.53 -31.65 2.15
C GLU A 3 -3.78 -31.72 1.25
N GLU A 4 -4.07 -32.93 0.72
CA GLU A 4 -5.24 -33.20 -0.11
C GLU A 4 -6.52 -33.33 0.74
N ARG A 5 -6.38 -33.82 1.99
CA ARG A 5 -7.48 -33.90 2.96
C ARG A 5 -7.80 -32.53 3.57
N THR A 6 -6.79 -31.69 3.85
CA THR A 6 -6.99 -30.30 4.29
C THR A 6 -7.65 -29.47 3.19
N SER A 7 -7.19 -29.60 1.95
CA SER A 7 -7.82 -29.00 0.76
C SER A 7 -9.30 -29.39 0.59
N GLY A 8 -9.64 -30.67 0.78
CA GLY A 8 -11.02 -31.16 0.72
C GLY A 8 -11.92 -30.58 1.81
N ALA A 9 -11.41 -30.50 3.05
CA ALA A 9 -12.14 -29.93 4.18
C ALA A 9 -12.39 -28.43 4.03
N GLU A 10 -11.40 -27.67 3.55
CA GLU A 10 -11.55 -26.23 3.26
C GLU A 10 -12.57 -25.98 2.14
N ARG A 11 -12.54 -26.79 1.08
CA ARG A 11 -13.54 -26.73 0.00
C ARG A 11 -14.95 -26.97 0.53
N ALA A 12 -15.15 -28.03 1.32
CA ALA A 12 -16.45 -28.32 1.92
C ALA A 12 -16.92 -27.19 2.86
N GLY A 13 -16.02 -26.61 3.65
CA GLY A 13 -16.31 -25.45 4.50
C GLY A 13 -16.75 -24.23 3.70
N SER A 14 -16.06 -23.91 2.61
CA SER A 14 -16.41 -22.77 1.74
C SER A 14 -17.78 -22.94 1.08
N ILE A 15 -18.09 -24.15 0.59
CA ILE A 15 -19.38 -24.49 -0.01
C ILE A 15 -20.49 -24.39 1.02
N GLY A 16 -20.26 -24.91 2.24
CA GLY A 16 -21.20 -24.80 3.35
C GLY A 16 -21.50 -23.35 3.72
N PHE A 17 -20.46 -22.51 3.85
CA PHE A 17 -20.61 -21.07 4.10
C PHE A 17 -21.42 -20.38 3.00
N ALA A 18 -21.08 -20.63 1.74
CA ALA A 18 -21.83 -20.08 0.60
C ALA A 18 -23.30 -20.53 0.60
N GLY A 19 -23.57 -21.79 0.91
CA GLY A 19 -24.92 -22.32 1.06
C GLY A 19 -25.72 -21.63 2.17
N VAL A 20 -25.11 -21.41 3.35
CA VAL A 20 -25.76 -20.69 4.45
C VAL A 20 -26.06 -19.24 4.05
N MET A 21 -25.10 -18.55 3.44
CA MET A 21 -25.31 -17.17 2.99
C MET A 21 -26.39 -17.07 1.91
N GLY A 22 -26.42 -18.04 0.99
CA GLY A 22 -27.45 -18.15 -0.03
C GLY A 22 -28.83 -18.37 0.57
N ALA A 23 -28.94 -19.21 1.61
CA ALA A 23 -30.20 -19.47 2.27
C ALA A 23 -30.74 -18.24 3.02
N LEU A 24 -29.88 -17.53 3.76
CA LEU A 24 -30.24 -16.29 4.42
C LEU A 24 -30.69 -15.22 3.41
N ALA A 25 -29.95 -15.07 2.30
CA ALA A 25 -30.30 -14.14 1.24
C ALA A 25 -31.64 -14.50 0.59
N GLY A 26 -31.84 -15.77 0.23
CA GLY A 26 -33.07 -16.25 -0.39
C GLY A 26 -34.30 -16.06 0.49
N ALA A 27 -34.18 -16.32 1.79
CA ALA A 27 -35.22 -16.03 2.78
C ALA A 27 -35.54 -14.52 2.84
N ALA A 28 -34.51 -13.68 2.92
CA ALA A 28 -34.66 -12.22 2.98
C ALA A 28 -35.32 -11.64 1.73
N LEU A 29 -34.95 -12.15 0.55
CA LEU A 29 -35.50 -11.71 -0.74
C LEU A 29 -36.96 -12.13 -0.94
N ALA A 30 -37.34 -13.32 -0.47
CA ALA A 30 -38.69 -13.87 -0.63
C ALA A 30 -39.64 -13.58 0.54
N GLY A 31 -39.12 -13.16 1.69
CA GLY A 31 -39.89 -13.03 2.94
C GLY A 31 -41.09 -12.09 2.88
N HIS A 32 -41.08 -11.11 1.98
CA HIS A 32 -42.23 -10.23 1.74
C HIS A 32 -43.48 -10.95 1.22
N ARG A 33 -43.35 -12.21 0.74
CA ARG A 33 -44.45 -13.05 0.26
C ARG A 33 -44.93 -14.08 1.29
N GLY A 34 -44.46 -14.00 2.54
CA GLY A 34 -44.84 -14.87 3.65
C GLY A 34 -43.85 -16.01 3.93
N ALA A 35 -44.09 -16.73 5.03
CA ALA A 35 -43.16 -17.71 5.60
C ALA A 35 -42.85 -18.89 4.65
N ARG A 36 -43.85 -19.38 3.91
CA ARG A 36 -43.65 -20.45 2.92
C ARG A 36 -42.72 -20.02 1.80
N ALA A 37 -42.88 -18.80 1.29
CA ALA A 37 -42.02 -18.25 0.26
C ALA A 37 -40.60 -17.99 0.79
N ALA A 38 -40.47 -17.55 2.06
CA ALA A 38 -39.18 -17.42 2.73
C ALA A 38 -38.45 -18.77 2.84
N GLY A 39 -39.15 -19.83 3.25
CA GLY A 39 -38.60 -21.18 3.33
C GLY A 39 -38.15 -21.73 1.97
N VAL A 40 -38.98 -21.59 0.94
CA VAL A 40 -38.61 -21.97 -0.43
C VAL A 40 -37.42 -21.14 -0.92
N GLY A 41 -37.45 -19.83 -0.67
CA GLY A 41 -36.35 -18.91 -1.00
C GLY A 41 -35.03 -19.33 -0.34
N ALA A 42 -35.08 -19.75 0.93
CA ALA A 42 -33.90 -20.23 1.65
C ALA A 42 -33.30 -21.49 1.00
N VAL A 43 -34.13 -22.47 0.66
CA VAL A 43 -33.67 -23.69 -0.02
C VAL A 43 -33.06 -23.35 -1.38
N VAL A 44 -33.78 -22.59 -2.21
CA VAL A 44 -33.32 -22.22 -3.56
C VAL A 44 -32.02 -21.41 -3.49
N GLY A 45 -31.96 -20.39 -2.62
CA GLY A 45 -30.78 -19.56 -2.48
C GLY A 45 -29.56 -20.33 -1.97
N GLY A 46 -29.77 -21.22 -0.98
CA GLY A 46 -28.69 -22.04 -0.43
C GLY A 46 -28.14 -23.05 -1.43
N VAL A 47 -29.02 -23.73 -2.17
CA VAL A 47 -28.61 -24.65 -3.25
C VAL A 47 -27.88 -23.89 -4.35
N ALA A 48 -28.43 -22.75 -4.80
CA ALA A 48 -27.82 -21.97 -5.88
C ALA A 48 -26.41 -21.48 -5.52
N LEU A 49 -26.24 -20.84 -4.36
CA LEU A 49 -24.95 -20.26 -3.98
C LEU A 49 -23.92 -21.32 -3.56
N GLY A 50 -24.38 -22.44 -2.95
CA GLY A 50 -23.53 -23.58 -2.64
C GLY A 50 -23.05 -24.31 -3.91
N ALA A 51 -23.95 -24.57 -4.87
CA ALA A 51 -23.59 -25.18 -6.14
C ALA A 51 -22.64 -24.28 -6.95
N SER A 52 -22.87 -22.96 -6.92
CA SER A 52 -22.03 -22.01 -7.61
C SER A 52 -20.64 -21.91 -6.96
N GLU A 53 -20.53 -21.97 -5.64
CA GLU A 53 -19.24 -22.07 -4.94
C GLU A 53 -18.52 -23.37 -5.33
N ALA A 54 -19.22 -24.51 -5.38
CA ALA A 54 -18.64 -25.78 -5.78
C ALA A 54 -18.04 -25.71 -7.19
N VAL A 55 -18.75 -25.10 -8.14
CA VAL A 55 -18.25 -24.86 -9.51
C VAL A 55 -17.05 -23.91 -9.51
N ALA A 56 -17.08 -22.84 -8.71
CA ALA A 56 -15.97 -21.92 -8.61
C ALA A 56 -14.70 -22.60 -8.05
N ARG A 57 -14.84 -23.44 -7.02
CA ARG A 57 -13.73 -24.19 -6.40
C ARG A 57 -13.20 -25.31 -7.28
N ALA A 58 -14.07 -25.99 -8.03
CA ALA A 58 -13.64 -27.03 -8.98
C ALA A 58 -12.74 -26.46 -10.10
N ARG A 59 -12.87 -25.17 -10.42
CA ARG A 59 -12.09 -24.49 -11.45
C ARG A 59 -10.92 -23.67 -10.90
N GLN A 60 -10.79 -23.54 -9.58
CA GLN A 60 -9.78 -22.71 -8.93
C GLN A 60 -8.43 -23.44 -8.91
N ARG A 61 -7.37 -22.76 -9.34
CA ARG A 61 -6.00 -23.28 -9.23
C ARG A 61 -5.41 -23.00 -7.84
N PRO A 62 -4.38 -23.76 -7.39
CA PRO A 62 -3.64 -23.42 -6.18
C PRO A 62 -3.16 -21.96 -6.19
N GLY A 63 -3.28 -21.25 -5.07
CA GLY A 63 -2.88 -19.85 -4.93
C GLY A 63 -3.83 -18.81 -5.57
N GLU A 64 -4.82 -19.20 -6.36
CA GLU A 64 -5.80 -18.27 -6.91
C GLU A 64 -6.86 -17.88 -5.87
N ILE A 65 -7.40 -16.67 -5.98
CA ILE A 65 -8.61 -16.28 -5.24
C ILE A 65 -9.88 -16.79 -5.94
N PRO A 66 -11.01 -16.93 -5.24
CA PRO A 66 -12.26 -17.41 -5.84
C PRO A 66 -12.68 -16.57 -7.05
N ALA A 67 -13.35 -17.21 -8.01
CA ALA A 67 -13.78 -16.57 -9.25
C ALA A 67 -14.57 -15.28 -8.98
N LEU A 68 -14.32 -14.25 -9.80
CA LEU A 68 -14.89 -12.91 -9.59
C LEU A 68 -16.42 -12.93 -9.49
N TRP A 69 -17.08 -13.63 -10.41
CA TRP A 69 -18.54 -13.73 -10.45
C TRP A 69 -19.10 -14.34 -9.15
N GLN A 70 -18.41 -15.32 -8.57
CA GLN A 70 -18.82 -15.96 -7.32
C GLN A 70 -18.67 -15.00 -6.14
N ARG A 71 -17.55 -14.26 -6.08
CA ARG A 71 -17.35 -13.21 -5.06
C ARG A 71 -18.42 -12.12 -5.14
N ILE A 72 -18.84 -11.74 -6.35
CA ILE A 72 -19.93 -10.77 -6.56
C ILE A 72 -21.26 -11.35 -6.03
N ALA A 73 -21.58 -12.60 -6.37
CA ALA A 73 -22.80 -13.27 -5.90
C ALA A 73 -22.86 -13.35 -4.36
N VAL A 74 -21.77 -13.79 -3.72
CA VAL A 74 -21.67 -13.87 -2.25
C VAL A 74 -21.79 -12.49 -1.60
N SER A 75 -21.19 -11.45 -2.19
CA SER A 75 -21.32 -10.06 -1.69
C SER A 75 -22.78 -9.59 -1.73
N GLY A 76 -23.50 -9.89 -2.81
CA GLY A 76 -24.93 -9.58 -2.94
C GLY A 76 -25.79 -10.37 -1.94
N ALA A 77 -25.45 -11.64 -1.69
CA ALA A 77 -26.14 -12.47 -0.72
C ALA A 77 -25.95 -11.96 0.72
N LEU A 78 -24.74 -11.55 1.09
CA LEU A 78 -24.44 -10.93 2.38
C LEU A 78 -25.23 -9.63 2.62
N ALA A 79 -25.46 -8.84 1.56
CA ALA A 79 -26.18 -7.57 1.67
C ALA A 79 -27.70 -7.74 1.83
N ALA A 80 -28.28 -8.85 1.36
CA ALA A 80 -29.74 -9.02 1.33
C ALA A 80 -30.40 -9.06 2.73
N PRO A 81 -29.91 -9.85 3.71
CA PRO A 81 -30.46 -9.83 5.08
C PRO A 81 -30.32 -8.47 5.77
N ALA A 82 -29.18 -7.79 5.58
CA ALA A 82 -28.96 -6.45 6.11
C ALA A 82 -29.95 -5.44 5.52
N GLY A 83 -30.20 -5.51 4.21
CA GLY A 83 -31.21 -4.70 3.53
C GLY A 83 -32.64 -4.99 4.01
N TRP A 84 -32.97 -6.25 4.27
CA TRP A 84 -34.27 -6.64 4.83
C TRP A 84 -34.50 -6.04 6.22
N LEU A 85 -33.48 -6.08 7.09
CA LEU A 85 -33.54 -5.45 8.41
C LEU A 85 -33.64 -3.93 8.30
N ALA A 86 -32.77 -3.31 7.51
CA ALA A 86 -32.72 -1.85 7.32
C ALA A 86 -34.01 -1.28 6.74
N GLY A 87 -34.68 -2.02 5.86
CA GLY A 87 -35.95 -1.64 5.25
C GLY A 87 -37.11 -1.44 6.22
N ARG A 88 -36.97 -1.87 7.49
CA ARG A 88 -37.99 -1.62 8.54
C ARG A 88 -38.01 -0.17 9.03
N PHE A 89 -36.91 0.56 8.83
CA PHE A 89 -36.73 1.92 9.37
C PHE A 89 -36.20 2.91 8.33
N ALA A 90 -35.84 2.46 7.13
CA ALA A 90 -35.26 3.29 6.09
C ALA A 90 -35.91 3.05 4.72
N GLY A 91 -36.07 4.13 3.95
CA GLY A 91 -36.55 4.06 2.57
C GLY A 91 -35.51 3.46 1.60
N PRO A 92 -35.91 3.09 0.37
CA PRO A 92 -35.06 2.37 -0.58
C PRO A 92 -33.78 3.13 -0.96
N VAL A 93 -33.85 4.46 -1.10
CA VAL A 93 -32.65 5.29 -1.37
C VAL A 93 -31.65 5.20 -0.22
N ALA A 94 -32.09 5.32 1.03
CA ALA A 94 -31.20 5.25 2.19
C ALA A 94 -30.56 3.86 2.32
N VAL A 95 -31.36 2.79 2.15
CA VAL A 95 -30.87 1.41 2.16
C VAL A 95 -29.83 1.17 1.05
N GLY A 96 -30.14 1.59 -0.18
CA GLY A 96 -29.24 1.46 -1.32
C GLY A 96 -27.93 2.22 -1.11
N THR A 97 -28.00 3.50 -0.73
CA THR A 97 -26.83 4.34 -0.46
C THR A 97 -25.95 3.75 0.64
N ALA A 98 -26.53 3.28 1.74
CA ALA A 98 -25.78 2.67 2.85
C ALA A 98 -25.09 1.37 2.42
N ALA A 99 -25.80 0.48 1.73
CA ALA A 99 -25.23 -0.77 1.22
C ALA A 99 -24.09 -0.51 0.22
N GLY A 100 -24.30 0.46 -0.69
CA GLY A 100 -23.28 0.93 -1.62
C GLY A 100 -22.07 1.55 -0.91
N ALA A 101 -22.27 2.34 0.13
CA ALA A 101 -21.20 2.96 0.91
C ALA A 101 -20.32 1.91 1.61
N VAL A 102 -20.93 0.90 2.24
CA VAL A 102 -20.19 -0.21 2.86
C VAL A 102 -19.37 -0.97 1.82
N ALA A 103 -19.98 -1.32 0.67
CA ALA A 103 -19.26 -2.01 -0.39
C ALA A 103 -18.13 -1.16 -1.00
N GLY A 104 -18.36 0.15 -1.13
CA GLY A 104 -17.37 1.13 -1.59
C GLY A 104 -16.17 1.24 -0.65
N ALA A 105 -16.43 1.33 0.66
CA ALA A 105 -15.41 1.44 1.70
C ALA A 105 -14.43 0.25 1.69
N LEU A 106 -14.91 -0.96 1.41
CA LEU A 106 -14.08 -2.17 1.28
C LEU A 106 -13.16 -2.17 0.05
N GLY A 107 -13.37 -1.25 -0.91
CA GLY A 107 -12.65 -1.23 -2.18
C GLY A 107 -11.25 -0.61 -2.16
N LEU A 108 -10.80 -0.05 -1.02
CA LEU A 108 -9.54 0.68 -0.76
C LEU A 108 -9.24 1.90 -1.67
N ARG A 109 -9.76 1.97 -2.90
CA ARG A 109 -9.57 3.11 -3.82
C ARG A 109 -10.56 4.24 -3.50
N PRO A 110 -10.13 5.51 -3.40
CA PRO A 110 -11.03 6.66 -3.21
C PRO A 110 -12.16 6.72 -4.24
N HIS A 111 -11.86 6.42 -5.50
CA HIS A 111 -12.86 6.32 -6.58
C HIS A 111 -13.95 5.28 -6.29
N LYS A 112 -13.59 4.13 -5.71
CA LYS A 112 -14.55 3.07 -5.33
C LYS A 112 -15.37 3.48 -4.10
N VAL A 113 -14.74 4.15 -3.14
CA VAL A 113 -15.40 4.70 -1.94
C VAL A 113 -16.48 5.71 -2.34
N ALA A 114 -16.21 6.58 -3.32
CA ALA A 114 -17.17 7.55 -3.84
C ALA A 114 -18.24 6.91 -4.75
N LEU A 115 -17.85 5.94 -5.59
CA LEU A 115 -18.78 5.27 -6.51
C LEU A 115 -19.84 4.44 -5.78
N GLY A 116 -19.47 3.78 -4.68
CA GLY A 116 -20.36 2.95 -3.87
C GLY A 116 -21.70 3.61 -3.51
N PRO A 117 -21.71 4.71 -2.73
CA PRO A 117 -22.94 5.39 -2.35
C PRO A 117 -23.71 5.98 -3.55
N ALA A 118 -23.01 6.44 -4.60
CA ALA A 118 -23.66 6.96 -5.81
C ALA A 118 -24.45 5.87 -6.56
N VAL A 119 -23.84 4.69 -6.77
CA VAL A 119 -24.52 3.52 -7.36
C VAL A 119 -25.65 3.06 -6.45
N GLY A 120 -25.43 3.03 -5.15
CA GLY A 120 -26.44 2.67 -4.16
C GLY A 120 -27.67 3.58 -4.20
N ALA A 121 -27.45 4.90 -4.26
CA ALA A 121 -28.51 5.89 -4.37
C ALA A 121 -29.29 5.74 -5.69
N ALA A 122 -28.61 5.47 -6.80
CA ALA A 122 -29.26 5.25 -8.09
C ALA A 122 -30.15 3.99 -8.08
N VAL A 123 -29.66 2.87 -7.54
CA VAL A 123 -30.44 1.63 -7.39
C VAL A 123 -31.65 1.86 -6.47
N GLY A 124 -31.45 2.53 -5.33
CA GLY A 124 -32.55 2.88 -4.43
C GLY A 124 -33.56 3.87 -5.02
N GLY A 125 -33.11 4.77 -5.90
CA GLY A 125 -33.95 5.70 -6.65
C GLY A 125 -34.83 4.97 -7.67
N ALA A 126 -34.26 4.03 -8.43
CA ALA A 126 -35.01 3.17 -9.35
C ALA A 126 -36.10 2.36 -8.62
N ALA A 127 -35.80 1.89 -7.41
CA ALA A 127 -36.77 1.20 -6.55
C ALA A 127 -37.92 2.07 -6.04
N ARG A 128 -37.85 3.41 -6.15
CA ARG A 128 -39.02 4.29 -5.92
C ARG A 128 -40.01 4.25 -7.07
N VAL A 129 -39.52 4.11 -8.31
CA VAL A 129 -40.35 4.05 -9.52
C VAL A 129 -41.00 2.69 -9.65
N ARG A 130 -40.25 1.61 -9.35
CA ARG A 130 -40.77 0.24 -9.30
C ARG A 130 -40.51 -0.35 -7.91
N PRO A 131 -41.51 -0.34 -7.01
CA PRO A 131 -41.35 -0.82 -5.64
C PRO A 131 -40.82 -2.25 -5.60
N VAL A 132 -39.68 -2.43 -4.96
CA VAL A 132 -39.06 -3.73 -4.68
C VAL A 132 -38.67 -3.82 -3.20
N PRO A 133 -38.63 -5.03 -2.62
CA PRO A 133 -38.19 -5.23 -1.24
C PRO A 133 -36.82 -4.61 -0.96
N ALA A 134 -36.63 -4.04 0.24
CA ALA A 134 -35.35 -3.45 0.64
C ALA A 134 -34.16 -4.43 0.58
N ALA A 135 -34.40 -5.72 0.79
CA ALA A 135 -33.43 -6.79 0.58
C ALA A 135 -32.89 -6.82 -0.87
N MET A 136 -33.77 -6.65 -1.86
CA MET A 136 -33.40 -6.57 -3.27
C MET A 136 -32.64 -5.28 -3.58
N VAL A 137 -33.01 -4.17 -2.93
CA VAL A 137 -32.29 -2.89 -3.10
C VAL A 137 -30.85 -2.99 -2.60
N ALA A 138 -30.63 -3.49 -1.39
CA ALA A 138 -29.29 -3.64 -0.83
C ALA A 138 -28.44 -4.64 -1.65
N SER A 139 -29.00 -5.81 -1.97
CA SER A 139 -28.33 -6.82 -2.79
C SER A 139 -27.99 -6.29 -4.19
N GLY A 140 -28.96 -5.66 -4.85
CA GLY A 140 -28.80 -5.04 -6.16
C GLY A 140 -27.79 -3.91 -6.15
N ALA A 141 -27.76 -3.06 -5.13
CA ALA A 141 -26.77 -2.00 -4.97
C ALA A 141 -25.34 -2.57 -4.88
N VAL A 142 -25.12 -3.57 -4.04
CA VAL A 142 -23.81 -4.21 -3.88
C VAL A 142 -23.38 -4.94 -5.16
N VAL A 143 -24.27 -5.72 -5.78
CA VAL A 143 -23.95 -6.44 -7.03
C VAL A 143 -23.63 -5.45 -8.16
N THR A 144 -24.48 -4.42 -8.35
CA THR A 144 -24.27 -3.39 -9.38
C THR A 144 -22.95 -2.66 -9.15
N PHE A 145 -22.68 -2.23 -7.92
CA PHE A 145 -21.41 -1.60 -7.56
C PHE A 145 -20.23 -2.52 -7.85
N ARG A 146 -20.28 -3.79 -7.44
CA ARG A 146 -19.17 -4.73 -7.62
C ARG A 146 -18.91 -5.04 -9.11
N VAL A 147 -19.96 -5.16 -9.92
CA VAL A 147 -19.86 -5.33 -11.38
C VAL A 147 -19.24 -4.08 -12.01
N LEU A 148 -19.79 -2.89 -11.76
CA LEU A 148 -19.25 -1.63 -12.27
C LEU A 148 -17.80 -1.42 -11.82
N SER A 149 -17.50 -1.73 -10.55
CA SER A 149 -16.16 -1.63 -10.00
C SER A 149 -15.17 -2.55 -10.71
N ALA A 150 -15.58 -3.77 -11.06
CA ALA A 150 -14.75 -4.69 -11.82
C ALA A 150 -14.56 -4.26 -13.29
N LEU A 151 -15.57 -3.65 -13.89
CA LEU A 151 -15.51 -3.18 -15.28
C LEU A 151 -14.65 -1.92 -15.42
N LEU A 152 -14.80 -0.97 -14.50
CA LEU A 152 -14.17 0.35 -14.52
C LEU A 152 -12.75 0.36 -13.94
N PHE A 153 -12.43 -0.56 -13.01
CA PHE A 153 -11.15 -0.57 -12.31
C PHE A 153 -10.45 -1.93 -12.47
N ARG A 154 -9.89 -2.16 -13.66
CA ARG A 154 -9.31 -3.46 -14.06
C ARG A 154 -7.89 -3.70 -13.52
N ASP A 155 -7.11 -2.65 -13.32
CA ASP A 155 -5.69 -2.81 -12.98
C ASP A 155 -5.48 -3.30 -11.55
N ALA A 156 -4.66 -4.33 -11.37
CA ALA A 156 -4.29 -4.81 -10.04
C ALA A 156 -3.54 -3.71 -9.27
N GLN A 157 -3.95 -3.42 -8.03
CA GLN A 157 -3.28 -2.43 -7.19
C GLN A 157 -2.26 -3.05 -6.25
N ILE A 158 -2.50 -4.33 -5.95
CA ILE A 158 -1.62 -5.20 -5.21
C ILE A 158 -1.53 -6.47 -6.06
N SER A 159 -0.31 -6.90 -6.37
CA SER A 159 -0.06 -8.18 -7.04
C SER A 159 0.99 -8.95 -6.27
N LEU A 160 0.81 -10.26 -6.12
CA LEU A 160 1.89 -11.15 -5.73
C LEU A 160 2.90 -11.21 -6.87
N LEU A 161 4.11 -10.70 -6.63
CA LEU A 161 5.18 -10.66 -7.64
C LEU A 161 6.04 -11.91 -7.56
N ALA A 162 6.35 -12.34 -6.34
CA ALA A 162 7.12 -13.53 -6.09
C ALA A 162 6.73 -14.10 -4.72
N GLU A 163 6.89 -15.42 -4.59
CA GLU A 163 6.62 -16.19 -3.38
C GLU A 163 7.82 -17.08 -3.13
N GLU A 164 8.36 -17.01 -1.91
CA GLU A 164 9.47 -17.85 -1.43
C GLU A 164 10.66 -17.88 -2.41
N VAL A 165 11.16 -16.68 -2.76
CA VAL A 165 12.33 -16.55 -3.63
C VAL A 165 13.53 -15.95 -2.90
N PRO A 166 14.77 -16.35 -3.26
CA PRO A 166 15.95 -15.76 -2.66
C PRO A 166 16.13 -14.29 -3.11
N ALA A 167 16.80 -13.49 -2.28
CA ALA A 167 16.87 -12.04 -2.43
C ALA A 167 17.50 -11.57 -3.75
N GLU A 168 18.42 -12.35 -4.33
CA GLU A 168 19.12 -12.02 -5.57
C GLU A 168 18.17 -11.98 -6.79
N ARG A 169 17.00 -12.64 -6.70
CA ARG A 169 15.96 -12.57 -7.74
C ARG A 169 15.15 -11.28 -7.69
N LEU A 170 15.22 -10.53 -6.59
CA LEU A 170 14.49 -9.29 -6.37
C LEU A 170 15.48 -8.16 -6.01
N PRO A 171 16.42 -7.79 -6.90
CA PRO A 171 17.46 -6.78 -6.59
C PRO A 171 16.89 -5.38 -6.32
N PHE A 172 15.62 -5.14 -6.67
CA PHE A 172 14.89 -3.92 -6.37
C PHE A 172 14.33 -3.88 -4.94
N VAL A 173 14.28 -5.00 -4.22
CA VAL A 173 13.82 -5.04 -2.83
C VAL A 173 14.99 -4.85 -1.88
N VAL A 174 14.79 -4.12 -0.77
CA VAL A 174 15.76 -4.03 0.33
C VAL A 174 15.33 -4.97 1.45
N PRO A 175 15.92 -6.17 1.57
CA PRO A 175 15.44 -7.24 2.45
C PRO A 175 15.96 -7.10 3.89
N LEU A 176 15.83 -5.91 4.46
CA LEU A 176 16.25 -5.60 5.83
C LEU A 176 15.00 -5.29 6.67
N GLU A 177 14.45 -6.31 7.32
CA GLU A 177 13.31 -6.18 8.22
C GLU A 177 13.71 -5.67 9.61
N ALA A 178 12.72 -5.26 10.40
CA ALA A 178 12.86 -5.16 11.84
C ALA A 178 12.51 -6.49 12.51
N ARG A 179 13.33 -6.91 13.47
CA ARG A 179 13.06 -8.07 14.35
C ARG A 179 12.24 -7.72 15.59
N SER A 180 12.02 -6.43 15.83
CA SER A 180 11.17 -5.90 16.89
C SER A 180 9.84 -5.39 16.32
N ALA A 181 8.81 -5.35 17.16
CA ALA A 181 7.52 -4.74 16.81
C ALA A 181 7.62 -3.21 16.59
N TYR A 182 8.66 -2.58 17.16
CA TYR A 182 8.92 -1.15 17.06
C TYR A 182 10.30 -0.92 16.45
N VAL A 183 10.36 -0.19 15.34
CA VAL A 183 11.60 0.10 14.59
C VAL A 183 12.42 1.17 15.32
N GLY A 184 11.91 2.40 15.33
CA GLY A 184 12.51 3.53 16.03
C GLY A 184 13.96 3.88 15.66
N THR A 185 14.54 4.83 16.40
CA THR A 185 15.88 5.39 16.13
C THR A 185 17.03 4.44 16.47
N ARG A 186 16.76 3.29 17.08
CA ARG A 186 17.76 2.24 17.42
C ARG A 186 17.90 1.18 16.33
N TYR A 187 16.99 1.11 15.37
CA TYR A 187 16.94 0.06 14.36
C TYR A 187 18.30 -0.24 13.71
N VAL A 188 19.02 0.78 13.23
CA VAL A 188 20.29 0.58 12.51
C VAL A 188 21.37 -0.02 13.41
N ARG A 189 21.39 0.35 14.69
CA ARG A 189 22.28 -0.26 15.69
C ARG A 189 21.93 -1.73 15.90
N ASP A 190 20.66 -2.04 16.07
CA ASP A 190 20.19 -3.41 16.28
C ASP A 190 20.47 -4.26 15.03
N LEU A 191 20.29 -3.69 13.84
CA LEU A 191 20.63 -4.32 12.56
C LEU A 191 22.13 -4.66 12.45
N ALA A 192 23.02 -3.79 12.93
CA ALA A 192 24.46 -4.06 12.92
C ALA A 192 24.84 -5.31 13.73
N THR A 193 24.13 -5.58 14.84
CA THR A 193 24.36 -6.81 15.63
C THR A 193 23.97 -8.09 14.89
N ILE A 194 23.07 -7.97 13.90
CA ILE A 194 22.58 -9.09 13.09
C ILE A 194 23.47 -9.32 11.88
N LEU A 195 23.82 -8.24 11.17
CA LEU A 195 24.65 -8.32 9.95
C LEU A 195 26.13 -8.55 10.25
N GLY A 196 26.59 -8.19 11.45
CA GLY A 196 28.03 -8.01 11.71
C GLY A 196 28.55 -6.71 11.08
N GLY A 197 29.76 -6.31 11.44
CA GLY A 197 30.37 -5.06 10.98
C GLY A 197 30.40 -3.91 11.99
N THR A 198 31.05 -2.84 11.56
CA THR A 198 31.28 -1.64 12.36
C THR A 198 30.12 -0.66 12.21
N TYR A 199 29.37 -0.46 13.29
CA TYR A 199 28.31 0.54 13.39
C TYR A 199 28.88 1.92 13.75
N THR A 200 28.58 2.93 12.93
CA THR A 200 28.91 4.33 13.22
C THR A 200 27.63 5.18 13.29
N PRO A 201 27.24 5.68 14.47
CA PRO A 201 26.10 6.58 14.61
C PRO A 201 26.44 7.97 14.05
N ALA A 202 25.46 8.62 13.40
CA ALA A 202 25.62 9.98 12.87
C ALA A 202 26.94 10.18 12.10
N ALA A 203 27.26 9.24 11.19
CA ALA A 203 28.53 9.20 10.50
C ALA A 203 28.81 10.54 9.81
N PRO A 204 29.99 11.15 10.05
CA PRO A 204 30.33 12.42 9.44
C PRO A 204 30.57 12.22 7.95
N ASP A 205 30.22 13.22 7.16
CA ASP A 205 30.56 13.30 5.74
C ASP A 205 30.04 12.18 4.83
N VAL A 206 29.00 11.46 5.23
CA VAL A 206 28.37 10.42 4.41
C VAL A 206 27.11 10.92 3.70
N GLY A 207 26.84 10.34 2.53
CA GLY A 207 25.61 10.50 1.77
C GLY A 207 24.64 9.34 1.90
N ILE A 208 23.44 9.54 1.37
CA ILE A 208 22.47 8.46 1.18
C ILE A 208 22.86 7.52 0.03
N VAL A 209 23.71 7.97 -0.88
CA VAL A 209 24.36 7.14 -1.91
C VAL A 209 25.88 7.23 -1.77
N GLY A 210 26.59 6.18 -2.21
CA GLY A 210 28.06 6.18 -2.23
C GLY A 210 28.63 7.08 -3.33
N SER A 211 28.13 6.90 -4.55
CA SER A 211 28.44 7.76 -5.70
C SER A 211 27.20 7.89 -6.59
N LEU A 212 26.93 9.09 -7.11
CA LEU A 212 25.90 9.26 -8.13
C LEU A 212 26.24 8.56 -9.45
N ASP A 213 27.51 8.20 -9.68
CA ASP A 213 27.92 7.54 -10.91
C ASP A 213 27.31 6.13 -11.05
N GLU A 214 26.97 5.50 -9.91
CA GLU A 214 26.27 4.21 -9.88
C GLU A 214 24.88 4.29 -10.50
N LEU A 215 24.27 5.49 -10.52
CA LEU A 215 22.94 5.75 -11.05
C LEU A 215 22.94 6.00 -12.57
N ALA A 216 24.10 6.03 -13.22
CA ALA A 216 24.21 6.28 -14.65
C ALA A 216 23.34 5.31 -15.47
N GLY A 217 22.67 5.85 -16.48
CA GLY A 217 21.87 5.09 -17.44
C GLY A 217 21.34 5.98 -18.58
N PRO A 218 20.54 5.41 -19.50
CA PRO A 218 20.10 6.13 -20.70
C PRO A 218 19.31 7.43 -20.45
N GLU A 219 18.66 7.55 -19.30
CA GLU A 219 17.84 8.72 -18.92
C GLU A 219 18.54 9.64 -17.90
N PHE A 220 19.74 9.28 -17.45
CA PHE A 220 20.47 10.01 -16.43
C PHE A 220 21.99 9.92 -16.62
N ASP A 221 22.59 11.06 -16.93
CA ASP A 221 24.04 11.26 -16.93
C ASP A 221 24.47 12.02 -15.66
N PRO A 222 25.19 11.37 -14.73
CA PRO A 222 25.70 11.99 -13.51
C PRO A 222 26.63 13.18 -13.74
N ALA A 223 27.29 13.27 -14.90
CA ALA A 223 28.19 14.39 -15.22
C ALA A 223 27.45 15.71 -15.46
N GLY A 224 26.17 15.64 -15.85
CA GLY A 224 25.31 16.81 -16.06
C GLY A 224 24.66 17.35 -14.77
N VAL A 225 24.89 16.72 -13.62
CA VAL A 225 24.28 17.10 -12.34
C VAL A 225 24.98 18.32 -11.75
N HIS A 226 24.19 19.28 -11.27
CA HIS A 226 24.68 20.45 -10.59
C HIS A 226 25.51 20.05 -9.35
N PRO A 227 26.71 20.62 -9.11
CA PRO A 227 27.61 20.18 -8.03
C PRO A 227 26.95 20.15 -6.65
N LEU A 228 26.10 21.13 -6.33
CA LEU A 228 25.36 21.17 -5.06
C LEU A 228 24.35 20.02 -4.91
N VAL A 229 23.71 19.58 -6.00
CA VAL A 229 22.81 18.41 -5.99
C VAL A 229 23.62 17.14 -5.79
N ARG A 230 24.75 17.00 -6.49
CA ARG A 230 25.67 15.87 -6.29
C ARG A 230 26.16 15.78 -4.86
N GLU A 231 26.66 16.89 -4.32
CA GLU A 231 27.13 16.95 -2.92
C GLU A 231 26.03 16.57 -1.94
N PHE A 232 24.77 16.97 -2.17
CA PHE A 232 23.68 16.57 -1.29
C PHE A 232 23.45 15.07 -1.26
N TYR A 233 23.52 14.39 -2.39
CA TYR A 233 23.31 12.94 -2.44
C TYR A 233 24.50 12.15 -1.87
N GLU A 234 25.73 12.56 -2.20
CA GLU A 234 26.97 11.90 -1.79
C GLU A 234 27.44 12.29 -0.38
N HIS A 235 26.99 13.43 0.15
CA HIS A 235 27.37 13.97 1.46
C HIS A 235 26.16 14.57 2.22
N THR A 236 25.01 13.90 2.18
CA THR A 236 23.76 14.32 2.83
C THR A 236 23.92 14.72 4.30
N ALA A 237 24.85 14.09 5.05
CA ALA A 237 25.12 14.42 6.44
C ALA A 237 25.55 15.89 6.65
N ARG A 238 26.09 16.55 5.62
CA ARG A 238 26.46 17.98 5.63
C ARG A 238 25.26 18.94 5.57
N PHE A 239 24.05 18.44 5.30
CA PHE A 239 22.87 19.28 5.09
C PHE A 239 21.87 19.17 6.24
N THR A 240 21.20 20.27 6.52
CA THR A 240 19.98 20.35 7.33
C THR A 240 18.78 20.45 6.39
N LEU A 241 17.68 19.78 6.73
CA LEU A 241 16.48 19.69 5.90
C LEU A 241 15.28 20.26 6.64
N ASP A 242 14.75 21.35 6.14
CA ASP A 242 13.45 21.87 6.55
C ASP A 242 12.37 21.30 5.64
N ILE A 243 11.27 20.83 6.23
CA ILE A 243 10.20 20.12 5.52
C ILE A 243 8.88 20.83 5.76
N VAL A 244 8.19 21.20 4.68
CA VAL A 244 6.82 21.73 4.74
C VAL A 244 5.87 20.73 4.05
N PRO A 245 5.01 20.02 4.80
CA PRO A 245 4.07 19.07 4.22
C PRO A 245 2.80 19.76 3.71
N GLU A 246 2.47 19.52 2.44
CA GLU A 246 1.26 20.00 1.76
C GLU A 246 0.29 18.83 1.52
N TRP A 247 -0.59 18.59 2.50
CA TRP A 247 -1.62 17.55 2.42
C TRP A 247 -2.87 18.01 1.68
N ARG A 248 -3.40 17.17 0.80
CA ARG A 248 -4.77 17.34 0.27
C ARG A 248 -5.79 17.07 1.37
N LEU A 249 -6.85 17.88 1.42
CA LEU A 249 -7.87 17.83 2.47
C LEU A 249 -8.58 16.48 2.57
N TRP A 250 -8.81 15.81 1.44
CA TRP A 250 -9.56 14.56 1.38
C TRP A 250 -8.85 13.38 2.07
N VAL A 251 -7.52 13.42 2.22
CA VAL A 251 -6.72 12.33 2.84
C VAL A 251 -6.61 12.44 4.36
N ARG A 252 -6.71 13.66 4.90
CA ARG A 252 -6.48 13.94 6.32
C ARG A 252 -7.19 12.98 7.29
N PRO A 253 -8.50 12.68 7.17
CA PRO A 253 -9.16 11.79 8.13
C PRO A 253 -8.64 10.35 8.08
N GLY A 254 -8.42 9.80 6.87
CA GLY A 254 -7.87 8.45 6.70
C GLY A 254 -6.44 8.34 7.20
N TYR A 255 -5.62 9.37 6.96
CA TYR A 255 -4.25 9.41 7.44
C TYR A 255 -4.15 9.53 8.97
N LEU A 256 -5.05 10.26 9.65
CA LEU A 256 -5.09 10.27 11.13
C LEU A 256 -5.30 8.87 11.71
N LEU A 257 -6.21 8.11 11.10
CA LEU A 257 -6.49 6.74 11.51
C LEU A 257 -5.28 5.84 11.26
N TYR A 258 -4.70 5.88 10.06
CA TYR A 258 -3.46 5.17 9.71
C TYR A 258 -2.32 5.51 10.67
N ARG A 259 -2.10 6.80 10.94
CA ARG A 259 -1.02 7.29 11.80
C ARG A 259 -1.17 6.75 13.22
N THR A 260 -2.39 6.76 13.75
CA THR A 260 -2.67 6.36 15.14
C THR A 260 -2.63 4.85 15.32
N LEU A 261 -3.18 4.10 14.37
CA LEU A 261 -3.33 2.65 14.51
C LEU A 261 -2.13 1.84 13.99
N LEU A 262 -1.36 2.39 13.05
CA LEU A 262 -0.27 1.67 12.38
C LEU A 262 1.06 2.40 12.50
N ALA A 263 1.16 3.64 12.00
CA ALA A 263 2.45 4.32 11.86
C ALA A 263 3.17 4.53 13.20
N ARG A 264 2.46 5.07 14.20
CA ARG A 264 3.03 5.33 15.55
C ARG A 264 3.38 4.04 16.30
N PRO A 265 2.49 3.03 16.40
CA PRO A 265 2.84 1.75 17.03
C PRO A 265 4.05 1.05 16.40
N LEU A 266 4.23 1.18 15.08
CA LEU A 266 5.38 0.59 14.37
C LEU A 266 6.66 1.43 14.48
N GLY A 267 6.54 2.73 14.79
CA GLY A 267 7.66 3.67 14.77
C GLY A 267 8.15 4.00 13.36
N GLN A 268 7.25 3.97 12.37
CA GLN A 268 7.55 4.18 10.95
C GLN A 268 6.49 5.01 10.23
N ALA A 269 6.91 5.70 9.16
CA ALA A 269 6.05 6.45 8.24
C ALA A 269 5.09 7.47 8.91
N SER A 270 5.51 8.10 10.01
CA SER A 270 4.73 9.07 10.78
C SER A 270 4.97 10.52 10.31
N VAL A 271 4.71 10.80 9.03
CA VAL A 271 4.90 12.13 8.43
C VAL A 271 4.06 13.22 9.13
N PRO A 272 4.63 14.42 9.40
CA PRO A 272 3.91 15.52 10.03
C PRO A 272 2.69 15.99 9.23
N MET A 273 1.60 16.33 9.93
CA MET A 273 0.32 16.71 9.32
C MET A 273 0.02 18.21 9.35
N ASN A 274 0.59 18.91 10.33
CA ASN A 274 0.29 20.30 10.60
C ASN A 274 1.55 21.16 10.59
N GLN A 275 1.41 22.43 10.21
CA GLN A 275 2.52 23.41 10.27
C GLN A 275 3.15 23.48 11.68
N ARG A 276 2.35 23.35 12.75
CA ARG A 276 2.88 23.29 14.13
C ARG A 276 3.78 22.08 14.38
N GLU A 277 3.50 20.93 13.76
CA GLU A 277 4.37 19.75 13.87
C GLU A 277 5.61 19.90 13.00
N ALA A 278 5.49 20.51 11.81
CA ALA A 278 6.64 20.86 10.98
C ALA A 278 7.58 21.87 11.70
N GLN A 279 7.01 22.78 12.50
CA GLN A 279 7.73 23.75 13.33
C GLN A 279 8.45 23.12 14.54
N ARG A 280 8.16 21.87 14.91
CA ARG A 280 8.90 21.16 15.99
C ARG A 280 10.35 20.88 15.63
N GLY A 281 10.72 21.08 14.35
CA GLY A 281 12.03 20.75 13.82
C GLY A 281 12.17 19.25 13.57
N VAL A 282 12.83 18.90 12.47
CA VAL A 282 13.15 17.51 12.14
C VAL A 282 14.65 17.34 12.31
N TYR A 283 15.04 16.44 13.20
CA TYR A 283 16.43 16.03 13.33
C TYR A 283 16.67 14.83 12.41
N GLY A 284 17.67 14.94 11.54
CA GLY A 284 18.07 13.89 10.61
C GLY A 284 19.52 13.49 10.85
N ARG A 285 19.78 12.19 10.96
CA ARG A 285 21.15 11.63 10.98
C ARG A 285 21.25 10.40 10.10
N ILE A 286 22.45 10.15 9.59
CA ILE A 286 22.76 8.93 8.85
C ILE A 286 23.63 8.06 9.74
N ASP A 287 23.12 6.88 10.06
CA ASP A 287 23.89 5.84 10.72
C ASP A 287 24.42 4.89 9.64
N THR A 288 25.65 4.41 9.78
CA THR A 288 26.26 3.48 8.82
C THR A 288 26.63 2.17 9.49
N ILE A 289 26.58 1.09 8.70
CA ILE A 289 27.14 -0.21 9.04
C ILE A 289 28.11 -0.54 7.92
N VAL A 290 29.40 -0.64 8.26
CA VAL A 290 30.42 -1.15 7.34
C VAL A 290 30.57 -2.64 7.65
N PRO A 291 30.06 -3.54 6.80
CA PRO A 291 30.19 -4.98 7.02
C PRO A 291 31.67 -5.38 7.09
N ASP A 292 31.99 -6.43 7.85
CA ASP A 292 33.37 -6.94 7.96
C ASP A 292 33.87 -7.59 6.66
N ARG A 293 32.98 -7.80 5.69
CA ARG A 293 33.28 -8.38 4.40
C ARG A 293 33.17 -7.32 3.30
N ASP A 294 34.21 -7.23 2.48
CA ASP A 294 34.31 -6.23 1.39
C ASP A 294 33.29 -6.46 0.26
N ASP A 295 32.64 -7.63 0.19
CA ASP A 295 31.63 -7.95 -0.83
C ASP A 295 30.24 -7.39 -0.51
N VAL A 296 30.03 -6.86 0.70
CA VAL A 296 28.75 -6.28 1.13
C VAL A 296 28.87 -4.76 1.18
N ALA A 297 28.02 -4.08 0.41
CA ALA A 297 27.99 -2.62 0.40
C ALA A 297 27.66 -2.05 1.78
N THR A 298 28.27 -0.90 2.10
CA THR A 298 27.97 -0.16 3.33
C THR A 298 26.48 0.15 3.43
N VAL A 299 25.86 -0.29 4.52
CA VAL A 299 24.45 0.01 4.81
C VAL A 299 24.35 1.44 5.31
N ARG A 300 23.48 2.23 4.69
CA ARG A 300 23.24 3.64 5.04
C ARG A 300 21.81 3.79 5.53
N GLY A 301 21.65 3.96 6.84
CA GLY A 301 20.34 4.17 7.45
C GLY A 301 20.09 5.64 7.74
N TRP A 302 19.16 6.26 7.00
CA TRP A 302 18.71 7.61 7.29
C TRP A 302 17.57 7.59 8.30
N ILE A 303 17.85 8.11 9.49
CA ILE A 303 16.92 8.20 10.59
C ILE A 303 16.42 9.63 10.68
N ARG A 304 15.10 9.81 10.73
CA ARG A 304 14.47 11.10 11.02
C ARG A 304 13.55 10.99 12.24
N SER A 305 13.69 11.94 13.15
CA SER A 305 12.86 12.07 14.35
C SER A 305 12.46 13.53 14.58
N PHE A 306 11.42 13.73 15.39
CA PHE A 306 11.08 15.07 15.88
C PHE A 306 12.15 15.56 16.86
N ALA A 307 12.62 16.80 16.68
CA ALA A 307 13.78 17.32 17.41
C ALA A 307 13.55 17.48 18.92
N ASP A 308 12.30 17.58 19.36
CA ASP A 308 11.93 17.86 20.76
C ASP A 308 11.76 16.59 21.62
N ASN A 309 11.34 15.46 21.05
CA ASN A 309 11.05 14.23 21.80
C ASN A 309 11.66 12.94 21.22
N ASP A 310 12.47 13.05 20.16
CA ASP A 310 13.06 11.92 19.41
C ASP A 310 12.03 10.87 18.91
N GLU A 311 10.74 11.24 18.82
CA GLU A 311 9.71 10.37 18.23
C GLU A 311 10.07 10.15 16.75
N PRO A 312 10.23 8.88 16.31
CA PRO A 312 10.69 8.58 14.96
C PRO A 312 9.62 8.94 13.93
N ILE A 313 10.04 9.69 12.91
CA ILE A 313 9.23 9.98 11.72
C ILE A 313 9.34 8.79 10.78
N TYR A 314 10.56 8.42 10.39
CA TYR A 314 10.86 7.17 9.68
C TYR A 314 12.34 6.80 9.77
N VAL A 315 12.63 5.55 9.45
CA VAL A 315 13.98 5.04 9.15
C VAL A 315 13.97 4.47 7.74
N GLY A 316 14.90 4.91 6.89
CA GLY A 316 15.05 4.38 5.54
C GLY A 316 16.46 3.84 5.32
N ILE A 317 16.59 2.62 4.84
CA ILE A 317 17.87 2.07 4.38
C ILE A 317 18.02 2.36 2.90
N TYR A 318 18.99 3.19 2.55
CA TYR A 318 19.29 3.55 1.17
C TYR A 318 20.32 2.60 0.60
N THR A 319 20.03 2.08 -0.59
CA THR A 319 20.94 1.29 -1.39
C THR A 319 20.81 1.68 -2.86
N THR A 320 21.87 1.38 -3.60
CA THR A 320 21.96 1.55 -5.03
C THR A 320 22.25 0.19 -5.65
N TYR A 321 21.67 -0.07 -6.80
CA TYR A 321 21.97 -1.29 -7.54
C TYR A 321 21.86 -1.02 -9.03
N ARG A 322 22.53 -1.86 -9.82
CA ARG A 322 22.52 -1.79 -11.27
C ARG A 322 21.79 -2.99 -11.86
N HIS A 323 21.02 -2.74 -12.90
CA HIS A 323 20.39 -3.78 -13.70
C HIS A 323 20.45 -3.39 -15.17
N GLY A 324 21.10 -4.23 -15.98
CA GLY A 324 21.42 -3.88 -17.37
C GLY A 324 22.36 -2.67 -17.44
N ASP A 325 21.99 -1.68 -18.25
CA ASP A 325 22.73 -0.43 -18.45
C ASP A 325 22.34 0.69 -17.47
N ARG A 326 21.48 0.41 -16.48
CA ARG A 326 20.87 1.42 -15.60
C ARG A 326 21.20 1.21 -14.14
N GLY A 327 21.33 2.31 -13.40
CA GLY A 327 21.33 2.32 -11.95
C GLY A 327 19.99 2.77 -11.37
N TYR A 328 19.71 2.31 -10.16
CA TYR A 328 18.49 2.60 -9.41
C TYR A 328 18.83 2.93 -7.97
N VAL A 329 17.97 3.71 -7.33
CA VAL A 329 17.98 3.91 -5.88
C VAL A 329 16.84 3.11 -5.29
N SER A 330 17.12 2.30 -4.27
CA SER A 330 16.08 1.63 -3.48
C SER A 330 16.17 2.07 -2.03
N VAL A 331 15.01 2.31 -1.43
CA VAL A 331 14.89 2.70 -0.02
C VAL A 331 14.00 1.68 0.69
N GLY A 332 14.60 0.93 1.60
CA GLY A 332 13.89 -0.01 2.47
C GLY A 332 13.39 0.68 3.73
N PHE A 333 12.08 0.65 3.95
CA PHE A 333 11.44 1.04 5.20
C PHE A 333 11.15 -0.25 6.00
N PRO A 334 12.00 -0.60 6.97
CA PRO A 334 11.86 -1.83 7.75
C PRO A 334 10.51 -1.85 8.49
N LEU A 335 9.90 -3.02 8.53
CA LEU A 335 8.68 -3.36 9.28
C LEU A 335 8.94 -4.67 10.07
N PRO A 336 8.12 -5.01 11.07
CA PRO A 336 8.25 -6.29 11.77
C PRO A 336 8.13 -7.47 10.78
N HIS A 337 9.20 -8.26 10.63
CA HIS A 337 9.31 -9.39 9.68
C HIS A 337 9.06 -9.04 8.20
N ALA A 338 9.11 -7.76 7.84
CA ALA A 338 8.85 -7.31 6.48
C ALA A 338 9.66 -6.04 6.16
N SER A 339 9.68 -5.66 4.89
CA SER A 339 10.24 -4.41 4.41
C SER A 339 9.29 -3.80 3.39
N PHE A 340 8.95 -2.52 3.58
CA PHE A 340 8.31 -1.74 2.53
C PHE A 340 9.41 -1.03 1.74
N THR A 341 9.67 -1.46 0.51
CA THR A 341 10.72 -0.88 -0.34
C THR A 341 10.13 0.05 -1.39
N ALA A 342 10.76 1.20 -1.58
CA ALA A 342 10.53 2.05 -2.75
C ALA A 342 11.76 2.03 -3.66
N THR A 343 11.56 1.68 -4.93
CA THR A 343 12.62 1.65 -5.94
C THR A 343 12.35 2.74 -6.96
N LEU A 344 13.36 3.57 -7.21
CA LEU A 344 13.25 4.79 -7.98
C LEU A 344 14.22 4.80 -9.16
N ALA A 345 13.70 5.13 -10.33
CA ALA A 345 14.50 5.42 -11.50
C ALA A 345 15.02 6.86 -11.46
N PRO A 346 16.33 7.09 -11.70
CA PRO A 346 16.89 8.41 -11.86
C PRO A 346 16.59 8.98 -13.25
N MET A 347 16.27 10.27 -13.30
CA MET A 347 16.05 11.02 -14.52
C MET A 347 16.72 12.38 -14.42
N ALA A 348 17.40 12.81 -15.48
CA ALA A 348 17.98 14.14 -15.55
C ALA A 348 16.88 15.21 -15.55
N ARG A 349 17.12 16.31 -14.82
CA ARG A 349 16.26 17.50 -14.83
C ARG A 349 16.98 18.66 -15.50
N PRO A 350 16.31 19.46 -16.35
CA PRO A 350 16.85 20.72 -16.84
C PRO A 350 17.38 21.60 -15.68
N GLY A 351 18.53 22.22 -15.89
CA GLY A 351 19.24 22.98 -14.86
C GLY A 351 20.13 22.14 -13.93
N GLY A 352 20.41 20.88 -14.28
CA GLY A 352 21.31 20.00 -13.52
C GLY A 352 20.70 19.42 -12.24
N GLY A 353 19.37 19.40 -12.13
CA GLY A 353 18.68 18.70 -11.05
C GLY A 353 18.59 17.19 -11.29
N LEU A 354 18.09 16.48 -10.30
CA LEU A 354 17.84 15.05 -10.34
C LEU A 354 16.40 14.76 -9.93
N VAL A 355 15.71 13.98 -10.74
CA VAL A 355 14.41 13.41 -10.40
C VAL A 355 14.58 11.92 -10.10
N LEU A 356 14.07 11.47 -8.96
CA LEU A 356 13.89 10.06 -8.64
C LEU A 356 12.41 9.73 -8.68
N THR A 357 11.98 8.71 -9.41
CA THR A 357 10.55 8.37 -9.50
C THR A 357 10.28 6.87 -9.56
N SER A 358 9.21 6.44 -8.90
CA SER A 358 8.65 5.09 -9.02
C SER A 358 7.61 4.97 -10.14
N HIS A 359 7.10 6.09 -10.65
CA HIS A 359 6.18 6.09 -11.79
C HIS A 359 6.98 5.95 -13.09
N SER A 360 7.13 4.71 -13.55
CA SER A 360 7.88 4.36 -14.76
C SER A 360 7.22 3.22 -15.53
N LYS A 361 7.61 3.06 -16.80
CA LYS A 361 7.28 1.87 -17.62
C LYS A 361 8.33 0.76 -17.48
N LEU A 362 9.41 1.01 -16.76
CA LEU A 362 10.45 0.03 -16.45
C LEU A 362 9.92 -0.99 -15.43
N ASP A 363 10.51 -2.17 -15.41
CA ASP A 363 9.99 -3.30 -14.61
C ASP A 363 10.20 -3.14 -13.09
N HIS A 364 11.25 -2.41 -12.68
CA HIS A 364 11.72 -2.35 -11.28
C HIS A 364 11.33 -1.10 -10.48
N PRO A 365 11.10 0.09 -11.07
CA PRO A 365 10.63 1.22 -10.28
C PRO A 365 9.22 0.97 -9.76
N GLY A 366 9.01 1.19 -8.47
CA GLY A 366 7.76 0.84 -7.81
C GLY A 366 7.87 0.77 -6.30
N HIS A 367 6.79 0.30 -5.67
CA HIS A 367 6.72 0.06 -4.24
C HIS A 367 6.39 -1.40 -3.96
N TYR A 368 7.05 -1.96 -2.96
CA TYR A 368 7.03 -3.39 -2.67
C TYR A 368 6.84 -3.62 -1.18
N LEU A 369 5.79 -4.34 -0.79
CA LEU A 369 5.67 -4.87 0.57
C LEU A 369 6.17 -6.31 0.56
N THR A 370 7.31 -6.55 1.20
CA THR A 370 7.97 -7.86 1.15
C THR A 370 8.05 -8.45 2.54
N TYR A 371 7.46 -9.63 2.70
CA TYR A 371 7.68 -10.49 3.86
C TYR A 371 9.02 -11.20 3.70
N ILE A 372 9.75 -11.31 4.80
CA ILE A 372 11.05 -11.97 4.84
C ILE A 372 10.94 -13.13 5.83
N ASP A 373 11.11 -14.35 5.34
CA ASP A 373 11.07 -15.54 6.16
C ASP A 373 12.23 -15.54 7.18
N PRO A 374 11.96 -15.76 8.48
CA PRO A 374 12.97 -15.63 9.52
C PRO A 374 14.06 -16.71 9.46
N ASP A 375 13.75 -17.89 8.92
CA ASP A 375 14.63 -19.05 8.94
C ASP A 375 15.40 -19.17 7.61
N THR A 376 14.68 -19.14 6.50
CA THR A 376 15.22 -19.32 5.15
C THR A 376 15.77 -18.03 4.54
N ARG A 377 15.27 -16.87 5.00
CA ARG A 377 15.50 -15.54 4.39
C ARG A 377 14.85 -15.36 3.02
N ASP A 378 14.03 -16.30 2.57
CA ASP A 378 13.30 -16.18 1.32
C ASP A 378 12.25 -15.06 1.41
N LEU A 379 12.01 -14.45 0.25
CA LEU A 379 11.18 -13.27 0.08
C LEU A 379 9.85 -13.63 -0.56
N THR A 380 8.77 -13.15 0.05
CA THR A 380 7.44 -13.13 -0.56
C THR A 380 7.02 -11.68 -0.74
N SER A 381 6.95 -11.22 -2.00
CA SER A 381 6.85 -9.80 -2.33
C SER A 381 5.55 -9.44 -3.03
N LEU A 382 4.90 -8.40 -2.53
CA LEU A 382 3.71 -7.80 -3.11
C LEU A 382 4.08 -6.45 -3.76
N GLY A 383 3.76 -6.31 -5.05
CA GLY A 383 3.85 -5.02 -5.75
C GLY A 383 2.66 -4.13 -5.40
N VAL A 384 2.92 -2.90 -4.97
CA VAL A 384 1.93 -1.89 -4.54
C VAL A 384 1.78 -0.81 -5.62
N HIS A 385 1.24 -1.22 -6.77
CA HIS A 385 1.08 -0.38 -7.98
C HIS A 385 0.20 0.86 -7.78
N GLY A 386 -0.62 0.85 -6.73
CA GLY A 386 -1.47 1.98 -6.39
C GLY A 386 -0.73 3.12 -5.69
N PHE A 387 0.56 2.98 -5.37
CA PHE A 387 1.33 4.01 -4.68
C PHE A 387 2.52 4.44 -5.53
N GLU A 388 2.69 5.75 -5.66
CA GLU A 388 3.67 6.36 -6.56
C GLU A 388 4.33 7.54 -5.86
N GLU A 389 5.60 7.75 -6.17
CA GLU A 389 6.35 8.88 -5.68
C GLU A 389 7.29 9.46 -6.74
N ARG A 390 7.53 10.75 -6.60
CA ARG A 390 8.47 11.53 -7.40
C ARG A 390 9.18 12.53 -6.50
N LEU A 391 10.48 12.39 -6.38
CA LEU A 391 11.37 13.33 -5.70
C LEU A 391 12.12 14.13 -6.76
N ASP A 392 11.87 15.43 -6.84
CA ASP A 392 12.54 16.37 -7.73
C ASP A 392 13.48 17.25 -6.90
N VAL A 393 14.79 17.05 -7.03
CA VAL A 393 15.83 17.83 -6.35
C VAL A 393 16.49 18.77 -7.35
N HIS A 394 16.57 20.06 -7.02
CA HIS A 394 17.12 21.08 -7.91
C HIS A 394 17.67 22.28 -7.14
N VAL A 395 18.42 23.12 -7.85
CA VAL A 395 18.88 24.41 -7.33
C VAL A 395 17.98 25.51 -7.86
N GLU A 396 17.52 26.37 -6.97
CA GLU A 396 16.73 27.55 -7.27
C GLU A 396 17.32 28.75 -6.52
N ASN A 397 17.69 29.81 -7.25
CA ASN A 397 18.32 31.02 -6.68
C ASN A 397 19.55 30.73 -5.80
N GLY A 398 20.34 29.72 -6.16
CA GLY A 398 21.53 29.28 -5.40
C GLY A 398 21.23 28.44 -4.17
N GLU A 399 19.96 28.18 -3.85
CA GLU A 399 19.55 27.32 -2.75
C GLU A 399 19.11 25.94 -3.26
N LEU A 400 19.41 24.90 -2.48
CA LEU A 400 18.98 23.54 -2.79
C LEU A 400 17.54 23.32 -2.31
N ARG A 401 16.67 22.92 -3.24
CA ARG A 401 15.24 22.68 -3.04
C ARG A 401 14.87 21.28 -3.49
N ALA A 402 13.84 20.71 -2.87
CA ALA A 402 13.26 19.49 -3.39
C ALA A 402 11.75 19.44 -3.21
N ASP A 403 11.09 18.83 -4.17
CA ASP A 403 9.66 18.53 -4.14
C ASP A 403 9.47 17.02 -4.17
N HIS A 404 8.92 16.46 -3.10
CA HIS A 404 8.61 15.04 -3.03
C HIS A 404 7.11 14.85 -3.06
N ALA A 405 6.61 14.53 -4.25
CA ALA A 405 5.20 14.34 -4.52
C ALA A 405 4.83 12.86 -4.40
N PHE A 406 3.71 12.59 -3.74
CA PHE A 406 3.13 11.27 -3.60
C PHE A 406 1.72 11.23 -4.19
N SER A 407 1.46 10.18 -4.97
CA SER A 407 0.14 9.84 -5.49
C SER A 407 -0.30 8.47 -4.97
N VAL A 408 -1.61 8.35 -4.80
CA VAL A 408 -2.25 7.07 -4.52
C VAL A 408 -3.39 6.88 -5.50
N PHE A 409 -3.39 5.77 -6.24
CA PHE A 409 -4.35 5.46 -7.29
C PHE A 409 -4.44 6.55 -8.37
N GLY A 410 -3.30 7.14 -8.74
CA GLY A 410 -3.21 8.29 -9.66
C GLY A 410 -3.69 9.63 -9.11
N LEU A 411 -4.09 9.69 -7.83
CA LEU A 411 -4.52 10.92 -7.18
C LEU A 411 -3.38 11.48 -6.31
N PRO A 412 -2.88 12.70 -6.59
CA PRO A 412 -1.90 13.34 -5.72
C PRO A 412 -2.51 13.61 -4.36
N PHE A 413 -1.81 13.24 -3.28
CA PHE A 413 -2.32 13.44 -1.92
C PHE A 413 -1.39 14.20 -0.99
N LEU A 414 -0.08 14.17 -1.24
CA LEU A 414 0.93 14.81 -0.42
C LEU A 414 2.05 15.35 -1.31
N VAL A 415 2.50 16.56 -1.01
CA VAL A 415 3.80 17.06 -1.49
C VAL A 415 4.60 17.49 -0.26
N LEU A 416 5.83 17.03 -0.14
CA LEU A 416 6.78 17.51 0.85
C LEU A 416 7.72 18.49 0.15
N ARG A 417 7.68 19.75 0.59
CA ARG A 417 8.57 20.81 0.10
C ARG A 417 9.78 20.87 1.01
N TYR A 418 10.97 20.69 0.43
CA TYR A 418 12.23 20.71 1.15
C TYR A 418 13.02 21.97 0.85
N ARG A 419 13.59 22.54 1.91
CA ARG A 419 14.73 23.44 1.81
C ARG A 419 15.93 22.75 2.46
N MET A 420 17.02 22.64 1.69
CA MET A 420 18.26 22.02 2.15
C MET A 420 19.34 23.09 2.28
N THR A 421 19.91 23.22 3.47
CA THR A 421 20.98 24.18 3.75
C THR A 421 22.21 23.42 4.25
N ARG A 422 23.41 23.83 3.83
CA ARG A 422 24.64 23.28 4.41
C ARG A 422 24.69 23.65 5.89
N LYS A 423 25.11 22.71 6.73
CA LYS A 423 25.41 22.94 8.14
C LYS A 423 26.62 23.88 8.21
N SER A 424 26.50 24.89 9.07
CA SER A 424 27.56 25.85 9.38
C SER A 424 28.67 25.24 10.19
#